data_AF-A0A517Z8W8-F1
#
_entry.id   AF-A0A517Z8W8-F1
#
_cell.length_a   1.000
_cell.length_b   1.000
_cell.length_c   1.000
_cell.angle_alpha   90.00
_cell.angle_beta   90.00
_cell.angle_gamma   90.00
#
_symmetry.space_group_name_H-M   'P 1'
#
loop_
_entity.id
_entity.type
_entity.pdbx_description
1 polymer ?
#
loop_
_entity_poly.entity_id
_entity_poly.type
_entity_poly.pdbx_seq_one_letter_code
_entity_poly.pdbx_strand_id
1 'polypeptide(L)'
;MPSTFATENGQPGALRTGASRPGRRGFTLIELLVVIAIIAILIALLLPAVQQAREAARRTQCKNNLKQIGLALHNYLDAQSAFPMAMAADGISGNGGEWSPQARLLPYIDQANLFNNAVLELSYSDPANNGIAPSRVPAYLCPTDPNDKQRTDTTTGAAIHYPITYGYNAGTWEVFDNGTRRKGNGGFAPNSKFKPRDMTDGTSNTLAFAEVRAFTPYVRDGDDFTDGTGLGSITVASISSATSGDMKGNGFGSTSPTASGHTEWVDGRVHQTGMTTTFTPNTVVPVAGSGGSAPDGDFTNCREDKSCSEPTYAAVTSRSWHEGIVNVLLFDGSVRSISENIDLQTWRWLGQRNDGQPLGDF
;
A
#
# COMPACT_ATOMS: atom_id res chain seq x y z
N MET A 1 2.10 37.59 80.18
CA MET A 1 3.04 38.26 81.12
C MET A 1 4.44 37.77 80.82
N PRO A 2 5.44 38.67 80.77
CA PRO A 2 6.78 38.43 80.26
C PRO A 2 7.74 38.01 81.39
N SER A 3 8.87 37.39 81.06
CA SER A 3 10.14 37.67 81.76
C SER A 3 11.34 37.17 80.96
N THR A 4 12.06 38.17 80.46
CA THR A 4 13.49 38.26 80.22
C THR A 4 14.35 37.40 81.17
N PHE A 5 15.34 36.69 80.63
CA PHE A 5 16.60 36.44 81.32
C PHE A 5 17.76 36.80 80.40
N ALA A 6 18.66 37.59 80.95
CA ALA A 6 19.84 38.16 80.33
C ALA A 6 21.08 37.27 80.59
N THR A 7 22.17 37.59 79.87
CA THR A 7 23.60 37.48 80.27
C THR A 7 24.16 36.06 80.53
N GLU A 8 25.38 35.65 80.17
CA GLU A 8 26.57 36.21 79.51
C GLU A 8 27.56 35.02 79.36
N ASN A 9 28.69 35.23 78.69
CA ASN A 9 29.98 34.53 78.88
C ASN A 9 30.18 33.13 78.25
N GLY A 10 30.72 33.16 77.03
CA GLY A 10 32.16 32.93 76.79
C GLY A 10 32.77 31.59 77.20
N GLN A 11 33.18 30.81 76.19
CA GLN A 11 34.50 30.16 76.18
C GLN A 11 34.96 29.87 74.74
N PRO A 12 36.26 30.06 74.42
CA PRO A 12 36.81 29.84 73.09
C PRO A 12 37.43 28.44 72.96
N GLY A 13 37.48 27.90 71.74
CA GLY A 13 38.50 26.94 71.34
C GLY A 13 37.99 25.62 70.77
N ALA A 14 37.95 25.54 69.43
CA ALA A 14 38.49 24.40 68.68
C ALA A 14 38.70 24.83 67.22
N LEU A 15 39.96 24.88 66.80
CA LEU A 15 40.33 25.10 65.40
C LEU A 15 39.68 24.02 64.54
N ARG A 16 38.79 24.45 63.64
CA ARG A 16 38.32 23.62 62.53
C ARG A 16 39.48 23.44 61.55
N THR A 17 40.02 22.24 61.51
CA THR A 17 40.88 21.76 60.42
C THR A 17 40.19 22.02 59.09
N GLY A 18 40.77 22.92 58.29
CA GLY A 18 40.23 23.29 56.99
C GLY A 18 40.22 22.08 56.05
N ALA A 19 39.03 21.62 55.70
CA ALA A 19 38.86 20.71 54.58
C ALA A 19 39.33 21.42 53.30
N SER A 20 40.40 20.91 52.69
CA SER A 20 40.87 21.36 51.39
C SER A 20 39.75 21.20 50.36
N ARG A 21 39.21 22.32 49.86
CA ARG A 21 38.30 22.30 48.72
C ARG A 21 39.04 21.65 47.54
N PRO A 22 38.54 20.56 46.94
CA PRO A 22 39.16 20.01 45.75
C PRO A 22 39.18 21.11 44.68
N GLY A 23 40.38 21.42 44.18
CA GLY A 23 40.57 22.46 43.17
C GLY A 23 39.66 22.17 41.98
N ARG A 24 38.81 23.12 41.61
CA ARG A 24 38.00 23.04 40.39
C ARG A 24 38.98 23.00 39.21
N ARG A 25 39.14 21.83 38.59
CA ARG A 25 39.88 21.70 37.33
C ARG A 25 39.10 22.49 36.27
N GLY A 26 39.72 23.55 35.75
CA GLY A 26 39.17 24.31 34.62
C GLY A 26 39.30 23.48 33.36
N PHE A 27 38.23 23.41 32.57
CA PHE A 27 38.20 22.73 31.29
C PHE A 27 38.93 23.61 30.25
N THR A 28 39.91 23.06 29.55
CA THR A 28 40.63 23.80 28.50
C THR A 28 39.81 23.82 27.21
N LEU A 29 39.95 24.89 26.43
CA LEU A 29 39.29 25.02 25.13
C LEU A 29 39.64 23.87 24.18
N ILE A 30 40.88 23.35 24.26
CA ILE A 30 41.34 22.19 23.50
C ILE A 30 40.59 20.91 23.89
N GLU A 31 40.40 20.63 25.19
CA GLU A 31 39.65 19.45 25.64
C GLU A 31 38.21 19.48 25.13
N LEU A 32 37.57 20.66 25.12
CA LEU A 32 36.23 20.82 24.55
C LEU A 32 36.20 20.54 23.05
N LEU A 33 37.15 21.12 22.30
CA LEU A 33 37.24 20.95 20.86
C LEU A 33 37.45 19.47 20.46
N VAL A 34 38.30 18.75 21.18
CA VAL A 34 38.55 17.32 20.92
C VAL A 34 37.29 16.50 21.18
N VAL A 35 36.58 16.76 22.28
CA VAL A 35 35.36 16.01 22.62
C VAL A 35 34.27 16.24 21.57
N ILE A 36 34.02 17.48 21.15
CA ILE A 36 33.02 17.74 20.11
C ILE A 36 33.45 17.15 18.77
N ALA A 37 34.74 17.13 18.44
CA ALA A 37 35.25 16.52 17.20
C ALA A 37 35.02 15.00 17.19
N ILE A 38 35.29 14.32 18.31
CA ILE A 38 35.02 12.88 18.45
C ILE A 38 33.52 12.60 18.34
N ILE A 39 32.66 13.35 19.04
CA ILE A 39 31.20 13.19 18.96
C ILE A 39 30.70 13.41 17.54
N ALA A 40 31.18 14.45 16.85
CA ALA A 40 30.81 14.73 15.46
C ALA A 40 31.19 13.57 14.52
N ILE A 41 32.40 13.01 14.66
CA ILE A 41 32.85 11.85 13.88
C ILE A 41 31.98 10.62 14.18
N LEU A 42 31.70 10.34 15.46
CA LEU A 42 30.85 9.21 15.86
C LEU A 42 29.44 9.35 15.30
N ILE A 43 28.81 10.52 15.39
CA ILE A 43 27.48 10.77 14.84
C ILE A 43 27.50 10.64 13.31
N ALA A 44 28.52 11.17 12.64
CA ALA A 44 28.65 11.08 11.19
C ALA A 44 28.75 9.63 10.69
N LEU A 45 29.37 8.74 11.47
CA LEU A 45 29.48 7.31 11.15
C LEU A 45 28.23 6.52 11.57
N LEU A 46 27.60 6.87 12.70
CA LEU A 46 26.45 6.14 13.24
C LEU A 46 25.13 6.50 12.56
N LEU A 47 24.93 7.75 12.15
CA LEU A 47 23.67 8.19 11.57
C LEU A 47 23.32 7.43 10.27
N PRO A 48 24.23 7.28 9.27
CA PRO A 48 23.94 6.50 8.08
C PRO A 48 23.63 5.03 8.42
N ALA A 49 24.40 4.44 9.34
CA ALA A 49 24.21 3.05 9.76
C ALA A 49 22.84 2.82 10.43
N VAL A 50 22.42 3.73 11.32
CA VAL A 50 21.10 3.65 11.97
C VAL A 50 19.97 3.78 10.96
N GLN A 51 20.11 4.64 9.94
CA GLN A 51 19.08 4.76 8.90
C GLN A 51 18.98 3.53 8.02
N GLN A 52 20.12 2.95 7.60
CA GLN A 52 20.15 1.71 6.84
C GLN A 52 19.53 0.55 7.63
N ALA A 53 19.85 0.42 8.91
CA ALA A 53 19.26 -0.59 9.79
C ALA A 53 17.73 -0.41 9.93
N ARG A 54 17.26 0.84 10.07
CA ARG A 54 15.81 1.14 10.15
C ARG A 54 15.09 0.77 8.85
N GLU A 55 15.66 1.09 7.69
CA GLU A 55 15.05 0.75 6.40
C GLU A 55 15.03 -0.76 6.17
N ALA A 56 16.11 -1.48 6.51
CA ALA A 56 16.13 -2.93 6.45
C ALA A 56 15.05 -3.57 7.34
N ALA A 57 14.84 -3.01 8.54
CA ALA A 57 13.78 -3.45 9.45
C ALA A 57 12.37 -3.20 8.87
N ARG A 58 12.12 -2.00 8.31
CA ARG A 58 10.84 -1.68 7.65
C ARG A 58 10.58 -2.61 6.46
N ARG A 59 11.58 -2.84 5.61
CA ARG A 59 11.48 -3.80 4.49
C ARG A 59 11.15 -5.20 4.95
N THR A 60 11.78 -5.66 6.03
CA THR A 60 11.49 -6.97 6.64
C THR A 60 10.05 -7.03 7.12
N GLN A 61 9.55 -5.96 7.74
CA GLN A 61 8.16 -5.86 8.16
C GLN A 61 7.18 -5.88 6.98
N CYS A 62 7.49 -5.19 5.86
CA CYS A 62 6.65 -5.24 4.67
C CYS A 62 6.57 -6.66 4.07
N LYS A 63 7.70 -7.39 4.04
CA LYS A 63 7.69 -8.81 3.64
C LYS A 63 6.91 -9.70 4.61
N ASN A 64 6.99 -9.42 5.92
CA ASN A 64 6.23 -10.17 6.92
C ASN A 64 4.72 -9.95 6.80
N ASN A 65 4.27 -8.74 6.44
CA ASN A 65 2.87 -8.48 6.13
C ASN A 65 2.39 -9.29 4.92
N LEU A 66 3.17 -9.33 3.83
CA LEU A 66 2.87 -10.22 2.70
C LEU A 66 2.85 -11.70 3.09
N LYS A 67 3.71 -12.13 4.01
CA LYS A 67 3.67 -13.49 4.57
C LYS A 67 2.38 -13.77 5.37
N GLN A 68 1.90 -12.79 6.14
CA GLN A 68 0.61 -12.90 6.83
C GLN A 68 -0.55 -13.00 5.84
N ILE A 69 -0.54 -12.20 4.77
CA ILE A 69 -1.53 -12.30 3.68
C ILE A 69 -1.47 -13.67 3.00
N GLY A 70 -0.26 -14.19 2.73
CA GLY A 70 -0.07 -15.54 2.17
C GLY A 70 -0.63 -16.64 3.06
N LEU A 71 -0.36 -16.58 4.37
CA LEU A 71 -0.94 -17.52 5.32
C LEU A 71 -2.47 -17.42 5.35
N ALA A 72 -3.00 -16.19 5.35
CA ALA A 72 -4.44 -15.94 5.29
C ALA A 72 -5.07 -16.53 4.03
N LEU A 73 -4.42 -16.41 2.86
CA LEU A 73 -4.87 -17.01 1.60
C LEU A 73 -4.95 -18.53 1.68
N HIS A 74 -3.97 -19.19 2.27
CA HIS A 74 -3.98 -20.65 2.43
C HIS A 74 -5.02 -21.12 3.46
N ASN A 75 -5.21 -20.39 4.55
CA ASN A 75 -6.28 -20.67 5.51
C ASN A 75 -7.67 -20.47 4.89
N TYR A 76 -7.84 -19.42 4.09
CA TYR A 76 -9.06 -19.21 3.31
C TYR A 76 -9.28 -20.34 2.31
N LEU A 77 -8.23 -20.77 1.59
CA LEU A 77 -8.29 -21.88 0.65
C LEU A 77 -8.71 -23.19 1.34
N ASP A 78 -8.18 -23.48 2.52
CA ASP A 78 -8.56 -24.65 3.32
C ASP A 78 -10.03 -24.60 3.72
N ALA A 79 -10.49 -23.46 4.23
CA ALA A 79 -11.87 -23.28 4.68
C ALA A 79 -12.91 -23.18 3.55
N GLN A 80 -12.55 -22.60 2.41
CA GLN A 80 -13.48 -22.26 1.31
C GLN A 80 -13.25 -23.09 0.04
N SER A 81 -12.25 -23.97 0.03
CA SER A 81 -11.87 -24.84 -1.10
C SER A 81 -11.50 -24.10 -2.40
N ALA A 82 -11.26 -22.79 -2.32
CA ALA A 82 -10.81 -21.92 -3.40
C ALA A 82 -10.22 -20.63 -2.81
N PHE A 83 -9.39 -19.93 -3.58
CA PHE A 83 -8.95 -18.56 -3.28
C PHE A 83 -10.13 -17.58 -3.37
N PRO A 84 -10.07 -16.42 -2.67
CA PRO A 84 -11.14 -15.44 -2.72
C PRO A 84 -11.26 -14.84 -4.13
N MET A 85 -12.46 -14.43 -4.48
CA MET A 85 -12.71 -13.64 -5.70
C MET A 85 -12.21 -12.21 -5.53
N ALA A 86 -11.93 -11.51 -6.64
CA ALA A 86 -11.60 -10.08 -6.59
C ALA A 86 -12.79 -9.26 -6.04
N MET A 87 -13.98 -9.53 -6.59
CA MET A 87 -15.27 -9.02 -6.15
C MET A 87 -16.37 -9.86 -6.78
N ALA A 88 -17.57 -9.80 -6.23
CA ALA A 88 -18.76 -10.18 -6.97
C ALA A 88 -19.18 -9.00 -7.86
N ALA A 89 -19.38 -9.32 -9.14
CA ALA A 89 -19.80 -8.43 -10.20
C ALA A 89 -21.09 -9.03 -10.76
N ASP A 90 -22.21 -8.90 -10.06
CA ASP A 90 -23.48 -9.56 -10.42
C ASP A 90 -24.41 -8.65 -11.23
N GLY A 91 -24.02 -7.41 -11.52
CA GLY A 91 -24.83 -6.43 -12.26
C GLY A 91 -26.13 -6.05 -11.57
N ILE A 92 -26.30 -6.40 -10.29
CA ILE A 92 -27.43 -5.95 -9.49
C ILE A 92 -27.06 -4.59 -8.94
N SER A 93 -27.40 -3.55 -9.70
CA SER A 93 -27.18 -2.16 -9.33
C SER A 93 -27.66 -1.90 -7.90
N GLY A 94 -26.70 -1.58 -7.01
CA GLY A 94 -26.97 -1.04 -5.69
C GLY A 94 -26.96 -2.00 -4.50
N ASN A 95 -26.73 -3.31 -4.65
CA ASN A 95 -26.75 -4.25 -3.52
C ASN A 95 -25.52 -5.18 -3.48
N GLY A 96 -24.43 -4.69 -2.87
CA GLY A 96 -23.34 -5.54 -2.39
C GLY A 96 -22.48 -6.23 -3.44
N GLY A 97 -21.58 -7.08 -2.96
CA GLY A 97 -20.68 -7.85 -3.82
C GLY A 97 -19.32 -7.21 -4.12
N GLU A 98 -19.18 -5.89 -4.04
CA GLU A 98 -17.94 -5.15 -4.31
C GLU A 98 -16.83 -5.31 -3.26
N TRP A 99 -16.91 -6.35 -2.43
CA TRP A 99 -15.96 -6.67 -1.39
C TRP A 99 -14.69 -7.34 -1.94
N SER A 100 -13.56 -6.72 -1.63
CA SER A 100 -12.21 -7.13 -1.99
C SER A 100 -11.81 -8.50 -1.44
N PRO A 101 -10.77 -9.14 -2.01
CA PRO A 101 -10.19 -10.34 -1.42
C PRO A 101 -9.60 -10.02 -0.04
N GLN A 102 -9.05 -8.81 0.17
CA GLN A 102 -8.60 -8.34 1.48
C GLN A 102 -9.74 -8.41 2.51
N ALA A 103 -10.93 -7.91 2.20
CA ALA A 103 -12.06 -7.99 3.12
C ALA A 103 -12.47 -9.42 3.46
N ARG A 104 -12.39 -10.33 2.48
CA ARG A 104 -12.68 -11.76 2.66
C ARG A 104 -11.60 -12.49 3.46
N LEU A 105 -10.40 -11.92 3.57
CA LEU A 105 -9.28 -12.48 4.33
C LEU A 105 -9.25 -12.04 5.80
N LEU A 106 -10.10 -11.10 6.23
CA LEU A 106 -10.11 -10.60 7.61
C LEU A 106 -10.18 -11.70 8.70
N PRO A 107 -11.02 -12.75 8.59
CA PRO A 107 -11.06 -13.81 9.60
C PRO A 107 -9.73 -14.56 9.74
N TYR A 108 -8.89 -14.53 8.71
CA TYR A 108 -7.66 -15.30 8.59
C TYR A 108 -6.40 -14.45 8.81
N ILE A 109 -6.56 -13.17 9.17
CA ILE A 109 -5.47 -12.21 9.44
C ILE A 109 -5.64 -11.53 10.81
N ASP A 110 -6.21 -12.26 11.77
CA ASP A 110 -6.53 -11.79 13.13
C ASP A 110 -7.47 -10.56 13.18
N GLN A 111 -8.37 -10.44 12.19
CA GLN A 111 -9.38 -9.38 12.11
C GLN A 111 -10.82 -9.93 12.11
N ALA A 112 -11.06 -11.08 12.76
CA ALA A 112 -12.39 -11.70 12.84
C ALA A 112 -13.47 -10.77 13.44
N ASN A 113 -13.11 -9.96 14.45
CA ASN A 113 -14.04 -9.00 15.05
C ASN A 113 -14.47 -7.91 14.05
N LEU A 114 -13.58 -7.49 13.16
CA LEU A 114 -13.91 -6.53 12.11
C LEU A 114 -14.82 -7.17 11.05
N PHE A 115 -14.52 -8.42 10.67
CA PHE A 115 -15.33 -9.19 9.72
C PHE A 115 -16.76 -9.44 10.21
N ASN A 116 -16.98 -9.62 11.51
CA ASN A 116 -18.33 -9.82 12.07
C ASN A 116 -19.28 -8.65 11.83
N ASN A 117 -18.76 -7.46 11.50
CA ASN A 117 -19.57 -6.30 11.09
C ASN A 117 -19.86 -6.28 9.58
N ALA A 118 -19.26 -7.17 8.79
CA ALA A 118 -19.41 -7.19 7.34
C ALA A 118 -20.59 -8.07 6.90
N VAL A 119 -21.55 -7.45 6.24
CA VAL A 119 -22.64 -8.07 5.50
C VAL A 119 -22.27 -8.00 4.01
N LEU A 120 -21.67 -9.07 3.50
CA LEU A 120 -21.06 -9.09 2.15
C LEU A 120 -22.09 -8.98 1.02
N GLU A 121 -23.35 -9.30 1.32
CA GLU A 121 -24.51 -9.17 0.43
C GLU A 121 -24.96 -7.72 0.23
N LEU A 122 -24.47 -6.79 1.06
CA LEU A 122 -24.75 -5.35 0.97
C LEU A 122 -23.50 -4.59 0.55
N SER A 123 -23.66 -3.36 0.04
CA SER A 123 -22.51 -2.50 -0.28
C SER A 123 -21.74 -2.25 1.02
N TYR A 124 -20.40 -2.16 0.97
CA TYR A 124 -19.61 -1.78 2.14
C TYR A 124 -19.99 -0.40 2.70
N SER A 125 -20.69 0.43 1.90
CA SER A 125 -21.21 1.74 2.30
C SER A 125 -22.59 1.67 2.98
N ASP A 126 -23.24 0.51 3.00
CA ASP A 126 -24.53 0.30 3.65
C ASP A 126 -24.42 0.55 5.17
N PRO A 127 -25.38 1.25 5.80
CA PRO A 127 -25.38 1.46 7.25
C PRO A 127 -25.28 0.19 8.08
N ALA A 128 -25.77 -0.96 7.58
CA ALA A 128 -25.65 -2.27 8.23
C ALA A 128 -24.20 -2.72 8.42
N ASN A 129 -23.27 -2.20 7.62
CA ASN A 129 -21.83 -2.49 7.69
C ASN A 129 -21.08 -1.62 8.73
N ASN A 130 -21.81 -0.84 9.55
CA ASN A 130 -21.31 -0.14 10.74
C ASN A 130 -20.02 0.68 10.54
N GLY A 131 -19.81 1.28 9.37
CA GLY A 131 -18.61 2.08 9.10
C GLY A 131 -17.32 1.27 9.19
N ILE A 132 -17.32 0.04 8.66
CA ILE A 132 -16.15 -0.84 8.60
C ILE A 132 -15.01 -0.28 7.74
N ALA A 133 -15.32 0.39 6.62
CA ALA A 133 -14.37 0.90 5.65
C ALA A 133 -13.25 1.82 6.21
N PRO A 134 -13.50 2.76 7.15
CA PRO A 134 -12.45 3.56 7.78
C PRO A 134 -11.63 2.83 8.85
N SER A 135 -11.81 1.53 9.06
CA SER A 135 -11.02 0.76 10.03
C SER A 135 -9.62 0.45 9.50
N ARG A 136 -8.59 0.66 10.33
CA ARG A 136 -7.20 0.34 10.00
C ARG A 136 -6.95 -1.15 10.14
N VAL A 137 -6.44 -1.79 9.08
CA VAL A 137 -5.95 -3.18 9.12
C VAL A 137 -4.42 -3.17 8.98
N PRO A 138 -3.66 -3.34 10.08
CA PRO A 138 -2.20 -3.17 10.08
C PRO A 138 -1.46 -4.05 9.06
N ALA A 139 -1.97 -5.28 8.83
CA ALA A 139 -1.33 -6.24 7.92
C ALA A 139 -1.45 -5.84 6.43
N TYR A 140 -2.30 -4.86 6.08
CA TYR A 140 -2.41 -4.35 4.72
C TYR A 140 -1.53 -3.13 4.43
N LEU A 141 -0.69 -2.73 5.39
CA LEU A 141 0.10 -1.49 5.32
C LEU A 141 1.60 -1.76 5.53
N CYS A 142 2.39 -1.45 4.53
CA CYS A 142 3.85 -1.41 4.59
C CYS A 142 4.28 -0.18 5.40
N PRO A 143 5.05 -0.32 6.50
CA PRO A 143 5.53 0.81 7.30
C PRO A 143 6.45 1.80 6.56
N THR A 144 6.90 1.46 5.34
CA THR A 144 7.65 2.41 4.49
C THR A 144 6.72 3.36 3.74
N ASP A 145 5.44 3.02 3.55
CA ASP A 145 4.49 3.96 2.94
C ASP A 145 4.16 5.09 3.95
N PRO A 146 4.39 6.38 3.59
CA PRO A 146 4.14 7.50 4.48
C PRO A 146 2.64 7.80 4.65
N ASN A 147 1.74 7.15 3.91
CA ASN A 147 0.31 7.43 3.90
C ASN A 147 -0.52 6.46 4.76
N ASP A 148 -0.01 6.12 5.94
CA ASP A 148 -0.76 5.43 6.99
C ASP A 148 -1.77 6.38 7.67
N LYS A 149 -2.83 6.74 6.92
CA LYS A 149 -3.86 7.69 7.36
C LYS A 149 -5.20 7.39 6.72
N GLN A 150 -6.27 7.75 7.41
CA GLN A 150 -7.63 7.67 6.87
C GLN A 150 -7.81 8.62 5.69
N ARG A 151 -8.57 8.19 4.70
CA ARG A 151 -9.19 9.10 3.73
C ARG A 151 -10.43 9.69 4.37
N THR A 152 -10.54 11.02 4.33
CA THR A 152 -11.67 11.76 4.87
C THR A 152 -12.55 12.30 3.76
N ASP A 153 -13.84 12.40 4.03
CA ASP A 153 -14.78 13.14 3.20
C ASP A 153 -14.38 14.63 3.19
N THR A 154 -14.32 15.24 2.01
CA THR A 154 -13.81 16.61 1.84
C THR A 154 -14.77 17.68 2.34
N THR A 155 -16.04 17.34 2.53
CA THR A 155 -17.10 18.27 2.96
C THR A 155 -17.30 18.22 4.47
N THR A 156 -17.36 17.02 5.03
CA THR A 156 -17.69 16.76 6.43
C THR A 156 -16.45 16.52 7.30
N GLY A 157 -15.30 16.17 6.70
CA GLY A 157 -14.09 15.76 7.42
C GLY A 157 -14.18 14.39 8.08
N ALA A 158 -15.29 13.67 7.92
CA ALA A 158 -15.48 12.34 8.49
C ALA A 158 -14.54 11.32 7.82
N ALA A 159 -14.02 10.38 8.60
CA ALA A 159 -13.27 9.26 8.07
C ALA A 159 -14.20 8.34 7.27
N ILE A 160 -13.82 8.04 6.03
CA ILE A 160 -14.66 7.23 5.12
C ILE A 160 -13.96 5.94 4.69
N HIS A 161 -12.63 5.92 4.57
CA HIS A 161 -11.89 4.72 4.20
C HIS A 161 -10.47 4.67 4.80
N TYR A 162 -9.89 3.47 4.83
CA TYR A 162 -8.48 3.25 5.15
C TYR A 162 -7.73 2.64 3.95
N PRO A 163 -6.50 3.09 3.66
CA PRO A 163 -5.70 2.58 2.55
C PRO A 163 -5.15 1.18 2.72
N ILE A 164 -4.62 0.66 1.61
CA ILE A 164 -3.76 -0.52 1.53
C ILE A 164 -2.45 -0.18 0.81
N THR A 165 -1.47 -1.06 0.95
CA THR A 165 -0.22 -1.02 0.17
C THR A 165 0.13 -2.37 -0.46
N TYR A 166 -0.81 -3.32 -0.49
CA TYR A 166 -0.63 -4.63 -1.12
C TYR A 166 -1.83 -4.97 -2.00
N GLY A 167 -1.66 -4.83 -3.31
CA GLY A 167 -2.71 -5.07 -4.31
C GLY A 167 -2.70 -6.51 -4.80
N TYR A 168 -3.88 -7.10 -5.01
CA TYR A 168 -4.01 -8.44 -5.59
C TYR A 168 -3.68 -8.42 -7.10
N ASN A 169 -3.15 -9.50 -7.64
CA ASN A 169 -2.84 -9.62 -9.07
C ASN A 169 -4.10 -9.85 -9.92
N ALA A 170 -4.50 -8.82 -10.67
CA ALA A 170 -5.65 -8.83 -11.58
C ALA A 170 -5.29 -9.28 -13.02
N GLY A 171 -4.02 -9.60 -13.28
CA GLY A 171 -3.54 -10.02 -14.59
C GLY A 171 -2.81 -8.92 -15.35
N THR A 172 -2.73 -9.08 -16.67
CA THR A 172 -1.83 -8.26 -17.48
C THR A 172 -2.41 -6.91 -17.89
N TRP A 173 -3.66 -6.87 -18.36
CA TRP A 173 -4.23 -5.66 -18.96
C TRP A 173 -5.75 -5.67 -18.89
N GLU A 174 -6.38 -6.67 -19.50
CA GLU A 174 -7.82 -6.89 -19.36
C GLU A 174 -8.12 -7.55 -18.01
N VAL A 175 -8.90 -6.87 -17.19
CA VAL A 175 -9.27 -7.33 -15.84
C VAL A 175 -10.60 -8.08 -15.86
N PHE A 176 -11.59 -7.53 -16.57
CA PHE A 176 -12.93 -8.08 -16.63
C PHE A 176 -13.72 -7.53 -17.82
N ASP A 177 -14.40 -8.40 -18.54
CA ASP A 177 -15.31 -8.01 -19.61
C ASP A 177 -16.72 -7.78 -19.04
N ASN A 178 -17.19 -6.54 -19.00
CA ASN A 178 -18.47 -6.19 -18.39
C ASN A 178 -19.67 -6.75 -19.18
N GLY A 179 -19.56 -6.80 -20.50
CA GLY A 179 -20.62 -7.28 -21.38
C GLY A 179 -20.72 -8.81 -21.40
N THR A 180 -19.59 -9.49 -21.58
CA THR A 180 -19.55 -10.96 -21.70
C THR A 180 -19.33 -11.67 -20.36
N ARG A 181 -19.03 -10.92 -19.29
CA ARG A 181 -18.62 -11.44 -17.96
C ARG A 181 -17.35 -12.31 -18.02
N ARG A 182 -16.56 -12.17 -19.08
CA ARG A 182 -15.29 -12.89 -19.24
C ARG A 182 -14.26 -12.36 -18.24
N LYS A 183 -13.48 -13.28 -17.70
CA LYS A 183 -12.48 -13.01 -16.66
C LYS A 183 -11.15 -12.66 -17.33
N GLY A 184 -10.41 -11.71 -16.76
CA GLY A 184 -9.01 -11.47 -17.11
C GLY A 184 -8.12 -12.68 -16.86
N ASN A 185 -6.83 -12.56 -17.18
CA ASN A 185 -5.84 -13.64 -17.07
C ASN A 185 -5.13 -13.72 -15.69
N GLY A 186 -5.46 -12.84 -14.76
CA GLY A 186 -4.90 -12.83 -13.41
C GLY A 186 -5.29 -14.00 -12.53
N GLY A 187 -4.61 -14.11 -11.39
CA GLY A 187 -4.92 -15.08 -10.34
C GLY A 187 -6.12 -14.69 -9.47
N PHE A 188 -6.58 -13.45 -9.56
CA PHE A 188 -7.83 -12.96 -9.01
C PHE A 188 -8.65 -12.30 -10.13
N ALA A 189 -9.95 -12.58 -10.17
CA ALA A 189 -10.87 -11.96 -11.12
C ALA A 189 -12.26 -11.84 -10.49
N PRO A 190 -13.12 -10.92 -10.99
CA PRO A 190 -14.51 -10.88 -10.57
C PRO A 190 -15.21 -12.23 -10.80
N ASN A 191 -16.16 -12.57 -9.93
CA ASN A 191 -16.96 -13.81 -10.03
C ASN A 191 -16.15 -15.12 -10.15
N SER A 192 -14.97 -15.16 -9.53
CA SER A 192 -14.04 -16.27 -9.71
C SER A 192 -13.60 -16.90 -8.40
N LYS A 193 -13.65 -18.23 -8.34
CA LYS A 193 -13.19 -19.05 -7.22
C LYS A 193 -12.09 -19.97 -7.71
N PHE A 194 -10.91 -19.40 -7.98
CA PHE A 194 -9.79 -20.16 -8.51
C PHE A 194 -9.18 -21.07 -7.44
N LYS A 195 -8.58 -22.16 -7.88
CA LYS A 195 -7.90 -23.17 -7.05
C LYS A 195 -6.43 -23.27 -7.48
N PRO A 196 -5.55 -23.89 -6.67
CA PRO A 196 -4.17 -24.11 -7.06
C PRO A 196 -3.99 -24.75 -8.45
N ARG A 197 -4.89 -25.67 -8.84
CA ARG A 197 -4.88 -26.30 -10.18
C ARG A 197 -5.13 -25.34 -11.34
N ASP A 198 -5.71 -24.17 -11.08
CA ASP A 198 -5.98 -23.16 -12.10
C ASP A 198 -4.76 -22.26 -12.34
N MET A 199 -3.72 -22.38 -11.49
CA MET A 199 -2.39 -21.79 -11.67
C MET A 199 -1.50 -22.79 -12.44
N THR A 200 -1.79 -22.99 -13.73
CA THR A 200 -1.16 -24.07 -14.52
C THR A 200 0.34 -23.87 -14.73
N ASP A 201 0.82 -22.64 -14.59
CA ASP A 201 2.24 -22.28 -14.71
C ASP A 201 3.00 -22.50 -13.38
N GLY A 202 2.27 -22.88 -12.33
CA GLY A 202 2.74 -23.19 -11.00
C GLY A 202 2.38 -22.09 -10.00
N THR A 203 1.95 -22.47 -8.80
CA THR A 203 1.65 -21.50 -7.72
C THR A 203 2.87 -20.69 -7.29
N SER A 204 4.08 -21.19 -7.53
CA SER A 204 5.36 -20.51 -7.30
C SER A 204 5.75 -19.55 -8.42
N ASN A 205 5.01 -19.54 -9.55
CA ASN A 205 5.25 -18.72 -10.73
C ASN A 205 4.08 -17.78 -11.05
N THR A 206 3.06 -17.73 -10.19
CA THR A 206 1.92 -16.81 -10.34
C THR A 206 1.87 -15.86 -9.14
N LEU A 207 1.88 -14.56 -9.42
CA LEU A 207 1.75 -13.51 -8.40
C LEU A 207 0.36 -13.56 -7.78
N ALA A 208 0.32 -13.50 -6.46
CA ALA A 208 -0.90 -13.31 -5.70
C ALA A 208 -1.08 -11.84 -5.31
N PHE A 209 -0.09 -11.23 -4.64
CA PHE A 209 -0.13 -9.82 -4.21
C PHE A 209 1.19 -9.14 -4.51
N ALA A 210 1.17 -7.84 -4.77
CA ALA A 210 2.38 -7.02 -4.89
C ALA A 210 2.22 -5.70 -4.15
N GLU A 211 3.33 -5.09 -3.77
CA GLU A 211 3.32 -3.73 -3.22
C GLU A 211 2.70 -2.73 -4.20
N VAL A 212 1.85 -1.86 -3.66
CA VAL A 212 1.26 -0.68 -4.31
C VAL A 212 1.39 0.50 -3.34
N ARG A 213 1.25 1.74 -3.84
CA ARG A 213 1.33 2.94 -2.99
C ARG A 213 -0.06 3.46 -2.66
N ALA A 214 -0.28 3.76 -1.38
CA ALA A 214 -1.51 4.40 -0.96
C ALA A 214 -1.59 5.83 -1.51
N PHE A 215 -2.82 6.31 -1.76
CA PHE A 215 -3.09 7.63 -2.34
C PHE A 215 -2.43 7.81 -3.72
N THR A 216 -2.35 6.76 -4.54
CA THR A 216 -1.84 6.89 -5.91
C THR A 216 -2.84 7.68 -6.77
N PRO A 217 -2.41 8.71 -7.53
CA PRO A 217 -3.25 9.36 -8.52
C PRO A 217 -3.71 8.35 -9.57
N TYR A 218 -4.93 8.48 -10.10
CA TYR A 218 -5.35 7.62 -11.20
C TYR A 218 -6.35 8.30 -12.12
N VAL A 219 -6.37 7.88 -13.39
CA VAL A 219 -7.45 8.12 -14.34
C VAL A 219 -8.37 6.92 -14.31
N ARG A 220 -9.64 7.15 -13.99
CA ARG A 220 -10.68 6.11 -13.96
C ARG A 220 -11.82 6.53 -14.85
N ASP A 221 -12.49 5.54 -15.43
CA ASP A 221 -13.55 5.80 -16.40
C ASP A 221 -13.02 6.73 -17.51
N GLY A 222 -11.78 6.47 -17.95
CA GLY A 222 -11.04 7.15 -19.02
C GLY A 222 -11.43 6.70 -20.42
N ASP A 223 -12.71 6.39 -20.64
CA ASP A 223 -13.26 5.86 -21.88
C ASP A 223 -13.05 6.79 -23.10
N ASP A 224 -12.64 8.04 -22.89
CA ASP A 224 -12.60 9.10 -23.89
C ASP A 224 -11.17 9.38 -24.40
N PHE A 225 -10.57 8.40 -25.10
CA PHE A 225 -9.47 8.68 -26.04
C PHE A 225 -9.99 9.23 -27.39
N THR A 226 -11.30 9.44 -27.52
CA THR A 226 -11.97 9.88 -28.75
C THR A 226 -12.06 11.40 -28.95
N ASP A 227 -11.53 12.21 -28.04
CA ASP A 227 -11.54 13.68 -28.14
C ASP A 227 -10.43 14.25 -29.06
N GLY A 228 -10.37 13.82 -30.32
CA GLY A 228 -9.61 14.55 -31.35
C GLY A 228 -8.09 14.70 -31.15
N THR A 229 -7.48 14.02 -30.15
CA THR A 229 -6.03 14.06 -29.87
C THR A 229 -5.21 13.12 -30.77
N GLY A 230 -5.87 12.27 -31.55
CA GLY A 230 -5.22 11.45 -32.59
C GLY A 230 -4.64 10.10 -32.12
N LEU A 231 -4.94 9.63 -30.91
CA LEU A 231 -4.36 8.39 -30.35
C LEU A 231 -5.09 7.08 -30.71
N GLY A 232 -6.28 7.11 -31.31
CA GLY A 232 -7.00 5.90 -31.77
C GLY A 232 -7.55 5.02 -30.63
N SER A 233 -7.63 3.69 -30.86
CA SER A 233 -8.13 2.70 -29.87
C SER A 233 -7.19 2.53 -28.66
N ILE A 234 -7.76 2.32 -27.46
CA ILE A 234 -6.99 2.13 -26.22
C ILE A 234 -6.14 0.85 -26.32
N THR A 235 -4.82 1.01 -26.28
CA THR A 235 -3.83 -0.08 -26.27
C THR A 235 -2.80 0.13 -25.18
N VAL A 236 -2.05 -0.90 -24.81
CA VAL A 236 -0.93 -0.75 -23.87
C VAL A 236 0.10 0.26 -24.39
N ALA A 237 0.33 0.28 -25.71
CA ALA A 237 1.23 1.24 -26.35
C ALA A 237 0.71 2.67 -26.19
N SER A 238 -0.58 2.92 -26.42
CA SER A 238 -1.17 4.26 -26.31
C SER A 238 -1.11 4.80 -24.87
N ILE A 239 -1.20 3.94 -23.84
CA ILE A 239 -1.01 4.33 -22.44
C ILE A 239 0.45 4.66 -22.14
N SER A 240 1.39 3.86 -22.63
CA SER A 240 2.83 4.12 -22.39
C SER A 240 3.35 5.39 -23.06
N SER A 241 2.72 5.81 -24.16
CA SER A 241 3.04 7.04 -24.89
C SER A 241 2.13 8.20 -24.54
N ALA A 242 1.12 8.00 -23.70
CA ALA A 242 0.17 9.05 -23.32
C ALA A 242 0.89 10.17 -22.60
N THR A 243 0.48 11.39 -22.84
CA THR A 243 0.78 12.52 -21.98
C THR A 243 -0.37 12.73 -21.01
N SER A 244 -0.13 13.49 -19.95
CA SER A 244 -1.18 13.91 -19.02
C SER A 244 -2.35 14.65 -19.70
N GLY A 245 -2.12 15.29 -20.87
CA GLY A 245 -3.17 15.95 -21.64
C GLY A 245 -4.05 14.98 -22.44
N ASP A 246 -3.56 13.76 -22.68
CA ASP A 246 -4.23 12.73 -23.47
C ASP A 246 -5.22 11.89 -22.66
N MET A 247 -5.13 11.92 -21.33
CA MET A 247 -5.98 11.11 -20.45
C MET A 247 -7.17 11.91 -19.90
N LYS A 248 -8.36 11.71 -20.48
CA LYS A 248 -9.64 12.30 -20.04
C LYS A 248 -10.56 11.20 -19.48
N GLY A 249 -11.09 11.38 -18.27
CA GLY A 249 -11.98 10.42 -17.59
C GLY A 249 -12.59 10.93 -16.29
N ASN A 250 -13.58 10.20 -15.73
CA ASN A 250 -14.17 10.52 -14.42
C ASN A 250 -13.19 10.23 -13.27
N GLY A 251 -12.37 11.25 -13.02
CA GLY A 251 -11.26 11.30 -12.08
C GLY A 251 -10.48 12.60 -12.21
N PHE A 252 -10.62 13.32 -13.34
CA PHE A 252 -10.02 14.64 -13.56
C PHE A 252 -11.03 15.59 -14.24
N GLY A 253 -11.96 16.11 -13.43
CA GLY A 253 -13.01 17.04 -13.84
C GLY A 253 -13.70 17.71 -12.66
N SER A 254 -12.96 18.11 -11.62
CA SER A 254 -13.40 19.00 -10.54
C SER A 254 -12.18 19.39 -9.71
N THR A 255 -12.18 20.60 -9.19
CA THR A 255 -11.12 21.32 -8.48
C THR A 255 -10.63 20.67 -7.17
N SER A 256 -10.07 19.46 -7.20
CA SER A 256 -9.20 18.90 -6.15
C SER A 256 -8.63 17.53 -6.58
N PRO A 257 -7.33 17.23 -6.35
CA PRO A 257 -6.84 15.86 -6.48
C PRO A 257 -7.55 15.00 -5.44
N THR A 258 -8.27 13.96 -5.86
CA THR A 258 -8.45 12.82 -4.95
C THR A 258 -7.43 11.78 -5.36
N ALA A 259 -6.20 11.97 -4.87
CA ALA A 259 -5.18 10.94 -4.75
C ALA A 259 -5.76 9.79 -3.91
N SER A 260 -6.63 8.99 -4.52
CA SER A 260 -7.54 8.07 -3.84
C SER A 260 -7.35 6.63 -4.28
N GLY A 261 -6.34 6.37 -5.13
CA GLY A 261 -5.94 5.02 -5.49
C GLY A 261 -5.44 4.31 -4.26
N HIS A 262 -5.85 3.05 -4.10
CA HIS A 262 -5.46 2.23 -2.96
C HIS A 262 -5.84 2.82 -1.59
N THR A 263 -6.93 3.59 -1.54
CA THR A 263 -7.42 4.17 -0.28
C THR A 263 -8.60 3.44 0.32
N GLU A 264 -9.12 2.41 -0.35
CA GLU A 264 -10.32 1.68 0.05
C GLU A 264 -10.05 0.18 0.15
N TRP A 265 -9.59 -0.31 1.30
CA TRP A 265 -9.30 -1.75 1.46
C TRP A 265 -10.51 -2.66 1.25
N VAL A 266 -11.73 -2.14 1.36
CA VAL A 266 -12.99 -2.87 1.17
C VAL A 266 -13.40 -3.04 -0.30
N ASP A 267 -13.00 -2.13 -1.20
CA ASP A 267 -13.46 -2.13 -2.60
C ASP A 267 -12.62 -3.09 -3.44
N GLY A 268 -13.24 -4.14 -3.95
CA GLY A 268 -12.63 -5.20 -4.74
C GLY A 268 -12.34 -4.85 -6.20
N ARG A 269 -12.55 -3.60 -6.63
CA ARG A 269 -12.13 -3.14 -7.96
C ARG A 269 -10.62 -2.94 -8.02
N VAL A 270 -10.05 -3.17 -9.20
CA VAL A 270 -8.59 -3.20 -9.41
C VAL A 270 -7.89 -1.90 -8.98
N HIS A 271 -8.51 -0.74 -9.24
CA HIS A 271 -7.93 0.57 -8.90
C HIS A 271 -7.86 0.85 -7.39
N GLN A 272 -8.57 0.08 -6.56
CA GLN A 272 -8.53 0.20 -5.10
C GLN A 272 -7.71 -0.91 -4.47
N THR A 273 -7.98 -2.17 -4.80
CA THR A 273 -7.34 -3.29 -4.08
C THR A 273 -6.51 -4.22 -4.94
N GLY A 274 -6.42 -3.96 -6.24
CA GLY A 274 -5.68 -4.77 -7.20
C GLY A 274 -4.39 -4.13 -7.68
N MET A 275 -3.74 -4.82 -8.61
CA MET A 275 -2.64 -4.36 -9.46
C MET A 275 -2.66 -5.17 -10.77
N THR A 276 -2.03 -4.63 -11.80
CA THR A 276 -1.81 -5.34 -13.07
C THR A 276 -0.32 -5.39 -13.40
N THR A 277 0.06 -6.39 -14.20
CA THR A 277 1.42 -6.53 -14.72
C THR A 277 1.59 -5.87 -16.09
N THR A 278 0.78 -4.85 -16.41
CA THR A 278 0.83 -4.15 -17.70
C THR A 278 2.21 -3.57 -17.95
N PHE A 279 2.80 -2.98 -16.91
CA PHE A 279 4.13 -2.41 -16.88
C PHE A 279 4.95 -3.03 -15.75
N THR A 280 6.27 -2.94 -15.86
CA THR A 280 7.20 -3.40 -14.81
C THR A 280 7.01 -2.58 -13.53
N PRO A 281 7.48 -3.09 -12.38
CA PRO A 281 7.34 -2.37 -11.12
C PRO A 281 7.90 -0.95 -11.17
N ASN A 282 7.31 -0.04 -10.40
CA ASN A 282 7.67 1.39 -10.33
C ASN A 282 7.63 2.14 -11.68
N THR A 283 7.07 1.56 -12.75
CA THR A 283 6.92 2.27 -14.02
C THR A 283 6.06 3.51 -13.83
N VAL A 284 6.62 4.64 -14.27
CA VAL A 284 5.93 5.92 -14.30
C VAL A 284 4.90 5.88 -15.41
N VAL A 285 3.62 5.93 -15.04
CA VAL A 285 2.51 6.05 -16.00
C VAL A 285 1.99 7.48 -15.89
N PRO A 286 2.25 8.34 -16.89
CA PRO A 286 1.84 9.74 -16.84
C PRO A 286 0.31 9.80 -16.87
N VAL A 287 -0.28 10.47 -15.87
CA VAL A 287 -1.72 10.69 -15.80
C VAL A 287 -2.01 12.18 -15.68
N ALA A 288 -3.19 12.61 -16.14
CA ALA A 288 -3.67 13.94 -15.78
C ALA A 288 -3.63 14.08 -14.25
N GLY A 289 -3.07 15.17 -13.74
CA GLY A 289 -2.97 15.43 -12.30
C GLY A 289 -3.76 16.67 -11.90
N SER A 290 -3.84 16.94 -10.61
CA SER A 290 -4.49 18.16 -10.13
C SER A 290 -3.54 19.35 -10.26
N GLY A 291 -4.01 20.45 -10.84
CA GLY A 291 -3.19 21.67 -10.98
C GLY A 291 -2.11 21.57 -12.06
N GLY A 292 -2.17 20.54 -12.91
CA GLY A 292 -1.18 20.20 -13.94
C GLY A 292 -0.94 18.70 -14.01
N SER A 293 -0.11 18.26 -14.95
CA SER A 293 0.30 16.86 -15.13
C SER A 293 0.75 16.21 -13.82
N ALA A 294 0.14 15.08 -13.42
CA ALA A 294 0.76 14.22 -12.43
C ALA A 294 1.84 13.42 -13.17
N PRO A 295 3.07 13.36 -12.64
CA PRO A 295 4.13 12.64 -13.32
C PRO A 295 3.84 11.13 -13.36
N ASP A 296 3.11 10.59 -12.38
CA ASP A 296 2.84 9.16 -12.21
C ASP A 296 1.45 8.92 -11.61
N GLY A 297 0.79 7.85 -12.04
CA GLY A 297 -0.47 7.36 -11.49
C GLY A 297 -0.96 6.10 -12.19
N ASP A 298 -2.20 5.69 -11.96
CA ASP A 298 -2.79 4.50 -12.58
C ASP A 298 -3.86 4.84 -13.61
N PHE A 299 -4.18 3.86 -14.45
CA PHE A 299 -5.20 4.02 -15.48
C PHE A 299 -6.18 2.86 -15.45
N THR A 300 -7.47 3.18 -15.58
CA THR A 300 -8.52 2.23 -16.00
C THR A 300 -9.41 2.91 -17.02
N ASN A 301 -9.72 2.23 -18.14
CA ASN A 301 -10.68 2.78 -19.09
C ASN A 301 -12.07 2.87 -18.46
N CYS A 302 -12.53 1.85 -17.75
CA CYS A 302 -13.78 1.87 -17.00
C CYS A 302 -13.76 0.88 -15.83
N ARG A 303 -14.62 1.09 -14.84
CA ARG A 303 -14.74 0.19 -13.69
C ARG A 303 -15.48 -1.10 -13.98
N GLU A 304 -15.01 -2.16 -13.34
CA GLU A 304 -15.68 -3.45 -13.26
C GLU A 304 -17.09 -3.28 -12.68
N ASP A 305 -18.07 -3.84 -13.40
CA ASP A 305 -19.50 -3.90 -13.12
C ASP A 305 -20.14 -2.54 -12.82
N LYS A 306 -19.69 -1.47 -13.49
CA LYS A 306 -20.19 -0.12 -13.19
C LYS A 306 -20.33 0.80 -14.39
N SER A 307 -19.21 1.19 -15.00
CA SER A 307 -19.20 2.41 -15.84
C SER A 307 -19.35 2.15 -17.34
N CYS A 308 -19.27 0.90 -17.79
CA CYS A 308 -19.24 0.53 -19.21
C CYS A 308 -19.79 -0.88 -19.45
N SER A 309 -20.19 -1.16 -20.70
CA SER A 309 -20.48 -2.51 -21.20
C SER A 309 -19.28 -3.17 -21.89
N GLU A 310 -18.20 -2.41 -22.10
CA GLU A 310 -16.95 -2.86 -22.70
C GLU A 310 -16.02 -3.52 -21.68
N PRO A 311 -14.94 -4.19 -22.11
CA PRO A 311 -13.94 -4.70 -21.19
C PRO A 311 -13.26 -3.60 -20.38
N THR A 312 -13.10 -3.85 -19.08
CA THR A 312 -12.22 -3.12 -18.19
C THR A 312 -10.77 -3.51 -18.45
N TYR A 313 -10.01 -2.54 -18.92
CA TYR A 313 -8.57 -2.54 -19.07
C TYR A 313 -7.94 -1.63 -18.03
N ALA A 314 -6.83 -2.08 -17.44
CA ALA A 314 -6.19 -1.39 -16.35
C ALA A 314 -4.66 -1.46 -16.43
N ALA A 315 -4.01 -0.31 -16.25
CA ALA A 315 -2.60 -0.20 -15.88
C ALA A 315 -2.54 0.32 -14.45
N VAL A 316 -2.64 -0.61 -13.49
CA VAL A 316 -2.50 -0.34 -12.06
C VAL A 316 -1.16 -0.90 -11.62
N THR A 317 -0.11 -0.09 -11.70
CA THR A 317 1.27 -0.59 -11.61
C THR A 317 1.65 -0.93 -10.16
N SER A 318 2.34 -2.04 -9.94
CA SER A 318 2.98 -2.30 -8.64
C SER A 318 4.02 -1.24 -8.32
N ARG A 319 3.97 -0.68 -7.11
CA ARG A 319 4.86 0.39 -6.67
C ARG A 319 5.26 0.20 -5.23
N SER A 320 6.52 0.49 -4.92
CA SER A 320 7.04 0.46 -3.55
C SER A 320 7.83 1.71 -3.22
N TRP A 321 7.93 2.03 -1.94
CA TRP A 321 8.83 3.06 -1.43
C TRP A 321 10.25 2.54 -1.21
N HIS A 322 10.47 1.24 -1.38
CA HIS A 322 11.81 0.66 -1.45
C HIS A 322 12.46 1.00 -2.80
N GLU A 323 13.71 1.44 -2.75
CA GLU A 323 14.47 1.80 -3.96
C GLU A 323 14.70 0.59 -4.86
N GLY A 324 14.36 0.72 -6.15
CA GLY A 324 14.69 -0.25 -7.20
C GLY A 324 13.90 -1.56 -7.18
N ILE A 325 13.00 -1.78 -6.22
CA ILE A 325 12.31 -3.07 -6.03
C ILE A 325 10.86 -2.91 -5.61
N VAL A 326 10.08 -3.97 -5.79
CA VAL A 326 8.81 -4.21 -5.08
C VAL A 326 8.86 -5.55 -4.38
N ASN A 327 8.25 -5.67 -3.21
CA ASN A 327 8.00 -6.99 -2.62
C ASN A 327 6.70 -7.58 -3.18
N VAL A 328 6.75 -8.88 -3.46
CA VAL A 328 5.62 -9.63 -4.02
C VAL A 328 5.39 -10.93 -3.26
N LEU A 329 4.15 -11.38 -3.25
CA LEU A 329 3.68 -12.66 -2.75
C LEU A 329 3.24 -13.52 -3.94
N LEU A 330 3.64 -14.78 -3.96
CA LEU A 330 3.22 -15.79 -4.91
C LEU A 330 2.11 -16.68 -4.30
N PHE A 331 1.35 -17.39 -5.14
CA PHE A 331 0.26 -18.27 -4.69
C PHE A 331 0.70 -19.48 -3.84
N ASP A 332 2.00 -19.79 -3.80
CA ASP A 332 2.60 -20.78 -2.90
C ASP A 332 2.94 -20.23 -1.50
N GLY A 333 2.67 -18.94 -1.25
CA GLY A 333 2.98 -18.27 0.00
C GLY A 333 4.43 -17.75 0.09
N SER A 334 5.26 -17.95 -0.93
CA SER A 334 6.60 -17.40 -0.99
C SER A 334 6.58 -15.89 -1.24
N VAL A 335 7.54 -15.16 -0.65
CA VAL A 335 7.64 -13.69 -0.80
C VAL A 335 9.01 -13.35 -1.36
N ARG A 336 9.04 -12.65 -2.48
CA ARG A 336 10.25 -12.26 -3.22
C ARG A 336 10.33 -10.74 -3.31
N SER A 337 11.54 -10.23 -3.51
CA SER A 337 11.74 -8.84 -3.90
C SER A 337 12.12 -8.84 -5.38
N ILE A 338 11.33 -8.18 -6.21
CA ILE A 338 11.50 -8.13 -7.66
C ILE A 338 12.04 -6.76 -8.04
N SER A 339 13.07 -6.74 -8.89
CA SER A 339 13.67 -5.51 -9.42
C SER A 339 12.69 -4.80 -10.35
N GLU A 340 12.67 -3.47 -10.33
CA GLU A 340 11.96 -2.66 -11.33
C GLU A 340 12.52 -2.85 -12.76
N ASN A 341 13.76 -3.34 -12.87
CA ASN A 341 14.44 -3.66 -14.12
C ASN A 341 14.18 -5.10 -14.61
N ILE A 342 13.23 -5.83 -14.03
CA ILE A 342 12.81 -7.14 -14.54
C ILE A 342 12.39 -7.00 -16.01
N ASP A 343 12.69 -8.02 -16.81
CA ASP A 343 12.16 -8.10 -18.18
C ASP A 343 10.62 -8.04 -18.17
N LEU A 344 10.04 -7.16 -18.99
CA LEU A 344 8.60 -6.91 -19.01
C LEU A 344 7.80 -8.16 -19.35
N GLN A 345 8.32 -9.02 -20.25
CA GLN A 345 7.62 -10.23 -20.62
C GLN A 345 7.59 -11.23 -19.47
N THR A 346 8.71 -11.36 -18.76
CA THR A 346 8.81 -12.16 -17.53
C THR A 346 7.86 -11.67 -16.45
N TRP A 347 7.79 -10.36 -16.21
CA TRP A 347 6.83 -9.76 -15.29
C TRP A 347 5.37 -10.03 -15.68
N ARG A 348 5.06 -10.00 -16.98
CA ARG A 348 3.73 -10.31 -17.49
C ARG A 348 3.37 -11.77 -17.32
N TRP A 349 4.30 -12.69 -17.58
CA TRP A 349 4.11 -14.12 -17.32
C TRP A 349 3.81 -14.39 -15.85
N LEU A 350 4.54 -13.76 -14.93
CA LEU A 350 4.24 -13.82 -13.50
C LEU A 350 2.83 -13.33 -13.13
N GLY A 351 2.28 -12.41 -13.90
CA GLY A 351 0.92 -11.90 -13.73
C GLY A 351 -0.18 -12.86 -14.20
N GLN A 352 0.14 -13.84 -15.03
CA GLN A 352 -0.84 -14.76 -15.62
C GLN A 352 -0.97 -16.03 -14.80
N ARG A 353 -2.20 -16.54 -14.68
CA ARG A 353 -2.43 -17.83 -14.01
C ARG A 353 -2.18 -19.05 -14.91
N ASN A 354 -2.35 -18.90 -16.22
CA ASN A 354 -2.47 -20.03 -17.13
C ASN A 354 -2.05 -19.77 -18.58
N ASP A 355 -0.88 -19.16 -18.79
CA ASP A 355 -0.33 -18.89 -20.12
C ASP A 355 0.55 -20.01 -20.69
N GLY A 356 0.84 -21.04 -19.90
CA GLY A 356 1.65 -22.18 -20.29
C GLY A 356 3.17 -21.90 -20.26
N GLN A 357 3.60 -20.81 -19.64
CA GLN A 357 5.00 -20.36 -19.59
C GLN A 357 5.55 -20.44 -18.15
N PRO A 358 5.81 -21.64 -17.60
CA PRO A 358 6.44 -21.76 -16.29
C PRO A 358 7.84 -21.15 -16.32
N LEU A 359 8.13 -20.31 -15.32
CA LEU A 359 9.40 -19.61 -15.21
C LEU A 359 10.40 -20.40 -14.37
N GLY A 360 11.69 -20.19 -14.66
CA GLY A 360 12.80 -20.65 -13.84
C GLY A 360 13.08 -19.71 -12.67
N ASP A 361 14.33 -19.35 -12.44
CA ASP A 361 14.70 -18.34 -11.44
C ASP A 361 14.51 -16.92 -12.02
N PHE A 362 13.87 -16.04 -11.24
CA PHE A 362 13.55 -14.65 -11.58
C PHE A 362 13.59 -13.75 -10.33
#